data_AF-A0A964XHP1-F1
#
_entry.id   AF-A0A964XHP1-F1
#
_cell.length_a   1.000
_cell.length_b   1.000
_cell.length_c   1.000
_cell.angle_alpha   90.00
_cell.angle_beta   90.00
_cell.angle_gamma   90.00
#
_symmetry.space_group_name_H-M   'P 1'
#
loop_
_entity.id
_entity.type
_entity.pdbx_description
1 polymer ?
#
loop_
_entity_poly.entity_id
_entity_poly.type
_entity_poly.pdbx_seq_one_letter_code
_entity_poly.pdbx_strand_id
1 'polypeptide(L)'
;NDFDSIFAMNRIVAAIGAKSKNYDVRLSGVVANRSRETDEIDRFCDRIGMERLAHFRDVDAIRRSRLKKCTLFEMGDDPEVVQAQNEYLRLAQDLYDGREPQVATPMKDREIFDFLGFE
;
A
#
# COMPACT_ATOMS: atom_id res chain seq x y z
N ASN A 1 4.59 -3.15 7.05
CA ASN A 1 4.81 -4.46 7.70
C ASN A 1 4.85 -4.33 9.21
N ASP A 2 4.93 -3.12 9.72
CA ASP A 2 4.80 -2.81 11.14
C ASP A 2 3.34 -2.76 11.58
N PHE A 3 3.14 -3.00 12.88
CA PHE A 3 1.85 -2.96 13.56
C PHE A 3 1.11 -1.63 13.35
N ASP A 4 1.78 -0.50 13.63
CA ASP A 4 1.14 0.82 13.65
C ASP A 4 0.56 1.20 12.28
N SER A 5 1.30 0.93 11.20
CA SER A 5 0.85 1.21 9.84
C SER A 5 -0.33 0.34 9.41
N ILE A 6 -0.33 -0.95 9.76
CA ILE A 6 -1.44 -1.86 9.43
C ILE A 6 -2.68 -1.52 10.27
N PHE A 7 -2.48 -1.19 11.55
CA PHE A 7 -3.55 -0.75 12.44
C PHE A 7 -4.21 0.54 11.94
N ALA A 8 -3.41 1.53 11.52
CA ALA A 8 -3.91 2.75 10.90
C ALA A 8 -4.65 2.47 9.58
N MET A 9 -4.12 1.58 8.73
CA MET A 9 -4.76 1.17 7.49
C MET A 9 -6.15 0.55 7.73
N ASN A 10 -6.31 -0.31 8.73
CA ASN A 10 -7.61 -0.91 9.08
C ASN A 10 -8.67 0.16 9.44
N ARG A 11 -8.26 1.23 10.13
CA ARG A 11 -9.15 2.36 10.43
C ARG A 11 -9.56 3.13 9.17
N ILE A 12 -8.65 3.27 8.20
CA ILE A 12 -8.95 3.89 6.90
C ILE A 12 -9.94 3.01 6.11
N VAL A 13 -9.74 1.69 6.08
CA VAL A 13 -10.67 0.74 5.44
C VAL A 13 -12.09 0.91 5.99
N ALA A 14 -12.24 0.99 7.32
CA ALA A 14 -13.54 1.24 7.95
C ALA A 14 -14.15 2.59 7.53
N ALA A 15 -13.34 3.66 7.47
CA ALA A 15 -13.81 4.98 7.06
C ALA A 15 -14.27 5.00 5.59
N ILE A 16 -13.52 4.38 4.68
CA ILE A 16 -13.90 4.27 3.26
C ILE A 16 -15.15 3.41 3.10
N GLY A 17 -15.26 2.28 3.82
CA GLY A 17 -16.46 1.46 3.83
C GLY A 17 -17.70 2.25 4.26
N ALA A 18 -17.60 3.08 5.30
CA ALA A 18 -18.69 3.96 5.72
C ALA A 18 -19.07 5.00 4.65
N LYS A 19 -18.10 5.57 3.95
CA LYS A 19 -18.34 6.55 2.87
C LYS A 19 -18.92 5.91 1.61
N SER A 20 -18.50 4.70 1.26
CA SER A 20 -18.94 3.97 0.05
C SER A 20 -20.46 3.74 -0.01
N LYS A 21 -21.17 3.84 1.13
CA LYS A 21 -22.63 3.79 1.21
C LYS A 21 -23.33 4.96 0.51
N ASN A 22 -22.66 6.12 0.43
CA ASN A 22 -23.24 7.36 -0.10
C ASN A 22 -22.41 7.96 -1.24
N TYR A 23 -21.24 7.38 -1.55
CA TYR A 23 -20.30 7.88 -2.56
C TYR A 23 -19.78 6.71 -3.39
N ASP A 24 -19.37 6.99 -4.62
CA ASP A 24 -18.85 5.97 -5.56
C ASP A 24 -17.42 5.51 -5.23
N VAL A 25 -16.77 6.10 -4.23
CA VAL A 25 -15.41 5.73 -3.81
C VAL A 25 -15.35 4.28 -3.34
N ARG A 26 -14.35 3.54 -3.84
CA ARG A 26 -14.07 2.14 -3.47
C ARG A 26 -12.59 1.95 -3.17
N LEU A 27 -12.27 0.87 -2.45
CA LEU A 27 -10.90 0.46 -2.21
C LEU A 27 -10.37 -0.26 -3.45
N SER A 28 -9.15 0.08 -3.87
CA SER A 28 -8.46 -0.60 -4.97
C SER A 28 -7.46 -1.65 -4.47
N GLY A 29 -6.84 -1.42 -3.31
CA GLY A 29 -5.84 -2.32 -2.73
C GLY A 29 -4.84 -1.56 -1.85
N VAL A 30 -3.70 -2.18 -1.57
CA VAL A 30 -2.66 -1.65 -0.66
C VAL A 30 -1.34 -1.46 -1.41
N VAL A 31 -0.65 -0.34 -1.17
CA VAL A 31 0.74 -0.15 -1.61
C VAL A 31 1.66 -0.39 -0.41
N ALA A 32 2.42 -1.49 -0.43
CA ALA A 32 3.45 -1.74 0.57
C ALA A 32 4.65 -0.85 0.24
N ASN A 33 4.96 0.09 1.13
CA ASN A 33 6.04 1.04 0.91
C ASN A 33 7.03 1.00 2.07
N ARG A 34 8.32 1.10 1.74
CA ARG A 34 9.43 1.16 2.71
C ARG A 34 9.43 -0.03 3.67
N SER A 35 9.34 -1.23 3.10
CA SER A 35 9.38 -2.50 3.83
C SER A 35 10.23 -3.52 3.07
N ARG A 36 11.01 -4.33 3.79
CA ARG A 36 11.83 -5.39 3.16
C ARG A 36 10.95 -6.54 2.69
N GLU A 37 10.08 -6.99 3.57
CA GLU A 37 9.09 -8.05 3.36
C GLU A 37 7.67 -7.51 3.53
N THR A 38 6.68 -8.30 3.13
CA THR A 38 5.26 -7.95 3.13
C THR A 38 4.38 -8.99 3.82
N ASP A 39 4.96 -9.91 4.58
CA ASP A 39 4.28 -11.01 5.26
C ASP A 39 3.08 -10.56 6.09
N GLU A 40 3.25 -9.59 6.99
CA GLU A 40 2.15 -9.08 7.82
C GLU A 40 1.14 -8.26 7.02
N ILE A 41 1.60 -7.55 5.98
CA ILE A 41 0.70 -6.80 5.07
C ILE A 41 -0.19 -7.77 4.30
N ASP A 42 0.40 -8.79 3.69
CA ASP A 42 -0.27 -9.76 2.85
C ASP A 42 -1.24 -10.60 3.70
N ARG A 43 -0.79 -11.06 4.88
CA ARG A 43 -1.61 -11.75 5.87
C ARG A 43 -2.82 -10.92 6.33
N PHE A 44 -2.63 -9.62 6.58
CA PHE A 44 -3.74 -8.71 6.88
C PHE A 44 -4.68 -8.55 5.69
N CYS A 45 -4.15 -8.32 4.49
CA CYS A 45 -4.93 -8.14 3.27
C CYS A 45 -5.82 -9.35 2.99
N ASP A 46 -5.26 -10.56 3.08
CA ASP A 46 -5.98 -11.82 2.92
C ASP A 46 -7.13 -11.94 3.93
N ARG A 47 -6.88 -11.57 5.19
CA ARG A 47 -7.88 -11.66 6.26
C ARG A 47 -9.08 -10.74 6.03
N ILE A 48 -8.86 -9.56 5.44
CA ILE A 48 -9.90 -8.54 5.26
C ILE A 48 -10.51 -8.53 3.85
N GLY A 49 -9.97 -9.28 2.89
CA GLY A 49 -10.44 -9.28 1.49
C GLY A 49 -9.89 -8.11 0.68
N MET A 50 -8.60 -7.81 0.84
CA MET A 50 -7.86 -6.85 0.02
C MET A 50 -6.65 -7.53 -0.62
N GLU A 51 -6.04 -6.85 -1.60
CA GLU A 51 -4.82 -7.27 -2.25
C GLU A 51 -3.75 -6.17 -2.20
N ARG A 52 -2.48 -6.57 -2.23
CA ARG A 52 -1.36 -5.65 -2.41
C ARG A 52 -1.16 -5.35 -3.89
N LEU A 53 -1.15 -4.07 -4.23
CA LEU A 53 -0.99 -3.55 -5.60
C LEU A 53 0.47 -3.39 -6.01
N ALA A 54 1.33 -2.98 -5.07
CA ALA A 54 2.73 -2.69 -5.34
C ALA A 54 3.59 -2.87 -4.10
N HIS A 55 4.89 -3.08 -4.32
CA HIS A 55 5.89 -3.18 -3.24
C HIS A 55 7.12 -2.34 -3.54
N PHE A 56 7.23 -1.22 -2.83
CA PHE A 56 8.44 -0.40 -2.81
C PHE A 56 9.26 -0.78 -1.57
N ARG A 57 10.41 -1.42 -1.80
CA ARG A 57 11.39 -1.72 -0.75
C ARG A 57 12.06 -0.43 -0.24
N ASP A 58 13.04 -0.57 0.67
CA ASP A 58 13.93 0.52 1.06
C ASP A 58 14.85 0.91 -0.12
N VAL A 59 14.33 1.70 -1.05
CA VAL A 59 15.05 2.23 -2.21
C VAL A 59 15.65 3.59 -1.84
N ASP A 60 16.98 3.71 -1.79
CA ASP A 60 17.65 4.96 -1.39
C ASP A 60 17.42 6.06 -2.44
N ALA A 61 17.28 5.70 -3.72
CA ALA A 61 16.92 6.62 -4.79
C ALA A 61 15.66 7.47 -4.46
N ILE A 62 14.64 6.90 -3.81
CA ILE A 62 13.44 7.64 -3.40
C ILE A 62 13.80 8.72 -2.38
N ARG A 63 14.61 8.38 -1.37
CA ARG A 63 15.08 9.35 -0.37
C ARG A 63 15.94 10.44 -1.01
N ARG A 64 16.85 10.07 -1.91
CA ARG A 64 17.70 11.01 -2.65
C ARG A 64 16.89 11.96 -3.54
N SER A 65 15.83 11.49 -4.19
CA SER A 65 14.97 12.34 -5.02
C SER A 65 14.32 13.46 -4.20
N ARG A 66 13.86 13.15 -2.98
CA ARG A 66 13.31 14.15 -2.05
C ARG A 66 14.34 15.19 -1.62
N LEU A 67 15.59 14.78 -1.37
CA LEU A 67 16.69 15.71 -1.06
C LEU A 67 17.02 16.61 -2.24
N LYS A 68 16.93 16.09 -3.47
CA LYS A 68 17.09 16.87 -4.71
C LYS A 68 15.85 17.67 -5.12
N LYS A 69 14.73 17.53 -4.38
CA LYS A 69 13.43 18.17 -4.65
C LYS A 69 12.87 17.83 -6.03
N CYS A 70 13.08 16.60 -6.49
CA CYS A 70 12.57 16.10 -7.75
C CYS A 70 11.90 14.72 -7.59
N THR A 71 11.12 14.35 -8.59
CA THR A 71 10.54 13.02 -8.74
C THR A 71 11.61 12.01 -9.15
N LEU A 72 11.33 10.71 -8.99
CA LEU A 72 12.22 9.65 -9.49
C LEU A 72 12.43 9.72 -11.00
N PHE A 73 11.47 10.22 -11.77
CA PHE A 73 11.56 10.34 -13.22
C PHE A 73 12.54 11.43 -13.68
N GLU A 74 13.00 12.28 -12.75
CA GLU A 74 13.99 13.34 -12.98
C GLU A 74 15.39 12.97 -12.44
N MET A 75 15.57 11.73 -11.94
CA MET A 75 16.79 11.29 -11.25
C MET A 75 17.85 10.66 -12.16
N GLY A 76 17.57 10.48 -13.45
CA GLY A 76 18.45 9.84 -14.42
C GLY A 76 18.16 8.35 -14.61
N ASP A 77 19.16 7.61 -15.07
CA ASP A 77 19.09 6.21 -15.53
C ASP A 77 19.88 5.22 -14.67
N ASP A 78 20.27 5.62 -13.45
CA ASP A 78 20.86 4.72 -12.45
C ASP A 78 19.96 3.47 -12.28
N PRO A 79 20.53 2.24 -12.22
CA PRO A 79 19.71 1.01 -12.16
C PRO A 79 18.68 0.97 -11.03
N GLU A 80 19.01 1.51 -9.85
CA GLU A 80 18.09 1.62 -8.70
C GLU A 80 16.92 2.59 -9.00
N VAL A 81 17.21 3.71 -9.69
CA VAL A 81 16.21 4.70 -10.10
C VAL A 81 15.27 4.07 -11.12
N VAL A 82 15.81 3.42 -12.16
CA VAL A 82 15.03 2.78 -13.22
C VAL A 82 14.14 1.67 -12.66
N GLN A 83 14.65 0.86 -11.73
CA GLN A 83 13.84 -0.16 -11.07
C GLN A 83 12.64 0.45 -10.34
N ALA A 84 12.85 1.53 -9.59
CA ALA A 84 11.77 2.20 -8.88
C ALA A 84 10.77 2.88 -9.84
N GLN A 85 11.26 3.52 -10.91
CA GLN A 85 10.42 4.10 -11.96
C GLN A 85 9.53 3.03 -12.59
N ASN A 86 10.08 1.87 -12.93
CA ASN A 86 9.33 0.77 -13.55
C ASN A 86 8.21 0.25 -12.65
N GLU A 87 8.44 0.15 -11.33
CA GLU A 87 7.38 -0.26 -10.39
C GLU A 87 6.26 0.80 -10.29
N TYR A 88 6.61 2.10 -10.31
CA TYR A 88 5.60 3.17 -10.40
C TYR A 88 4.82 3.12 -11.72
N LEU A 89 5.48 2.88 -12.85
CA LEU A 89 4.82 2.77 -14.16
C LEU A 89 3.91 1.54 -14.23
N ARG A 90 4.35 0.40 -13.68
CA ARG A 90 3.53 -0.81 -13.57
C ARG A 90 2.28 -0.54 -12.73
N LEU A 91 2.42 0.07 -11.56
CA LEU A 91 1.29 0.45 -10.70
C LEU A 91 0.35 1.45 -11.39
N ALA A 92 0.91 2.45 -12.09
CA ALA A 92 0.12 3.45 -12.80
C ALA A 92 -0.69 2.81 -13.94
N GLN A 93 -0.08 1.93 -14.73
CA GLN A 93 -0.74 1.20 -15.80
C GLN A 93 -1.88 0.33 -15.25
N ASP A 94 -1.61 -0.41 -14.18
CA ASP A 94 -2.59 -1.27 -13.52
C ASP A 94 -3.81 -0.50 -12.98
N LEU A 95 -3.59 0.68 -12.40
CA LEU A 95 -4.69 1.55 -11.97
C LEU A 95 -5.43 2.20 -13.15
N TYR A 96 -4.73 2.50 -14.24
CA TYR A 96 -5.29 3.10 -15.45
C TYR A 96 -6.17 2.13 -16.24
N ASP A 97 -5.76 0.86 -16.33
CA ASP A 97 -6.51 -0.21 -16.99
C ASP A 97 -7.83 -0.53 -16.28
N GLY A 98 -7.96 -0.08 -15.03
CA GLY A 98 -9.12 -0.29 -14.19
C GLY A 98 -9.04 -1.60 -13.42
N ARG A 99 -9.46 -1.53 -12.16
CA ARG A 99 -9.53 -2.69 -11.26
C ARG A 99 -10.93 -2.83 -10.69
N GLU A 100 -11.31 -4.07 -10.42
CA GLU A 100 -12.51 -4.35 -9.66
C GLU A 100 -12.40 -3.79 -8.23
N PRO A 101 -13.46 -3.17 -7.71
CA PRO A 101 -13.54 -2.75 -6.31
C PRO A 101 -13.24 -3.91 -5.34
N GLN A 102 -12.30 -3.69 -4.42
CA GLN A 102 -11.99 -4.64 -3.35
C GLN A 102 -13.06 -4.52 -2.24
N VAL A 103 -13.75 -5.63 -1.96
CA VAL A 103 -14.77 -5.70 -0.90
C VAL A 103 -14.10 -6.08 0.41
N ALA A 104 -13.60 -5.07 1.11
CA ALA A 104 -12.87 -5.25 2.36
C ALA A 104 -13.79 -5.18 3.59
N THR A 105 -13.58 -6.08 4.56
CA THR A 105 -14.23 -6.04 5.88
C THR A 105 -13.19 -5.73 6.97
N PRO A 106 -13.20 -4.53 7.58
CA PRO A 106 -12.23 -4.17 8.61
C PRO A 106 -12.45 -4.99 9.88
N MET A 107 -11.35 -5.25 10.61
CA MET A 107 -11.38 -5.87 11.93
C MET A 107 -11.72 -4.83 13.01
N LYS A 108 -12.30 -5.27 14.13
CA LYS A 108 -12.45 -4.40 15.31
C LYS A 108 -11.09 -4.13 15.94
N ASP A 109 -10.91 -3.00 16.63
CA ASP A 109 -9.63 -2.61 17.25
C ASP A 109 -8.99 -3.73 18.10
N ARG A 110 -9.79 -4.42 18.92
CA ARG A 110 -9.30 -5.57 19.71
C ARG A 110 -8.89 -6.76 18.83
N GLU A 111 -9.67 -7.05 17.80
CA GLU A 111 -9.40 -8.17 16.90
C GLU A 111 -8.11 -7.94 16.11
N ILE A 112 -7.89 -6.74 15.57
CA ILE A 112 -6.64 -6.44 14.86
C ILE A 112 -5.45 -6.40 15.81
N PHE A 113 -5.64 -5.94 17.05
CA PHE A 113 -4.58 -5.96 18.05
C PHE A 113 -4.14 -7.40 18.36
N ASP A 114 -5.10 -8.31 18.57
CA ASP A 114 -4.84 -9.72 18.82
C ASP A 114 -4.30 -10.42 17.53
N PHE A 115 -4.80 -10.02 16.36
CA PHE A 115 -4.38 -10.57 15.07
C PHE A 115 -2.92 -10.23 14.76
N LEU A 116 -2.52 -8.97 14.86
CA LEU A 116 -1.12 -8.56 14.66
C LEU A 116 -0.24 -8.84 15.88
N GLY A 117 -0.84 -9.43 16.94
CA GLY A 117 -0.26 -9.59 18.26
C GLY A 117 1.07 -10.33 18.26
N PHE A 118 1.99 -9.74 19.02
CA PHE A 118 3.32 -10.21 19.37
C PHE A 118 3.22 -11.45 20.29
N GLU A 119 3.66 -12.61 19.79
CA GLU A 119 4.39 -13.58 20.63
C GLU A 119 5.90 -13.31 20.50
#